data_AF-A0A3L7Q858-F1
#
_entry.id   AF-A0A3L7Q858-F1
#
_cell.length_a   1.000
_cell.length_b   1.000
_cell.length_c   1.000
_cell.angle_alpha   90.00
_cell.angle_beta   90.00
_cell.angle_gamma   90.00
#
_symmetry.space_group_name_H-M   'P 1'
#
loop_
_entity.id
_entity.type
_entity.pdbx_description
1 polymer ?
#
loop_
_entity_poly.entity_id
_entity_poly.type
_entity_poly.pdbx_seq_one_letter_code
_entity_poly.pdbx_strand_id
1 'polypeptide(L)'
;MAIDPRHLKPSELVRLLNSTPLGEVTNERQLYRDRQRAGFRIGDGRHLDLIRYAAWLAWERHNPKPAQPTESYEQHKDRAARRSAELSAAGRDIGELPAIADPNRRSRAATNFLFFCEAYFPQSFHLAWSDDHRKVLRKIEQAVLHGGLFAMAMPRGSGKTTICECACIWSVLNGHREFVCLIGSDEGHAMDMLESIKTELDANELLLADYPEVCHAIQALDGIANRCNGQLYQSERTHIGWTAKYIVLPTLRPKSWSGDESLAEMVRTDGRALASGAIIKVAGITGRIRGMKFKRPDGKSVRPSLVVLERHFTRVEKISFTWHYGKVWMIP
;
A
#
# COMPACT_ATOMS: atom_id res chain seq x y z
N MET A 1 58.91 -32.37 -50.69
CA MET A 1 57.48 -32.71 -50.81
C MET A 1 56.77 -31.49 -51.36
N ALA A 2 56.01 -31.64 -52.45
CA ALA A 2 55.17 -30.56 -52.95
C ALA A 2 54.02 -30.35 -51.94
N ILE A 3 53.85 -29.12 -51.46
CA ILE A 3 52.73 -28.75 -50.59
C ILE A 3 51.48 -28.66 -51.48
N ASP A 4 50.44 -29.45 -51.21
CA ASP A 4 49.15 -29.33 -51.89
C ASP A 4 48.34 -28.18 -51.25
N PRO A 5 48.11 -27.05 -51.95
CA PRO A 5 47.39 -25.90 -51.40
C PRO A 5 45.91 -26.17 -51.12
N ARG A 6 45.35 -27.31 -51.59
CA ARG A 6 43.93 -27.66 -51.39
C ARG A 6 43.68 -28.56 -50.18
N HIS A 7 44.73 -29.16 -49.61
CA HIS A 7 44.62 -30.09 -48.48
C HIS A 7 45.64 -29.77 -47.39
N LEU A 8 45.49 -28.62 -46.74
CA LEU A 8 46.40 -28.16 -45.69
C LEU A 8 45.83 -28.41 -44.31
N LYS A 9 46.64 -28.89 -43.37
CA LYS A 9 46.26 -28.83 -41.95
C LYS A 9 46.22 -27.37 -41.50
N PRO A 10 45.42 -27.02 -40.47
CA PRO A 10 45.34 -25.64 -39.97
C PRO A 10 46.70 -25.02 -39.62
N SER A 11 47.58 -25.78 -38.96
CA SER A 11 48.93 -25.31 -38.61
C SER A 11 49.85 -25.15 -39.83
N GLU A 12 49.68 -25.98 -40.86
CA GLU A 12 50.43 -25.87 -42.13
C GLU A 12 49.98 -24.63 -42.90
N LEU A 13 48.69 -24.32 -42.93
CA LEU A 13 48.15 -23.12 -43.56
C LEU A 13 48.68 -21.84 -42.89
N VAL A 14 48.70 -21.78 -41.55
CA VAL A 14 49.26 -20.63 -40.82
C VAL A 14 50.74 -20.45 -41.14
N ARG A 15 51.53 -21.53 -41.10
CA ARG A 15 52.96 -21.49 -41.45
C ARG A 15 53.19 -21.06 -42.89
N LEU A 16 52.38 -21.56 -43.83
CA LEU A 16 52.47 -21.21 -45.23
C LEU A 16 52.16 -19.73 -45.47
N LEU A 17 51.09 -19.20 -44.88
CA LEU A 17 50.73 -17.79 -45.00
C LEU A 17 51.80 -16.86 -44.39
N ASN A 18 52.39 -17.28 -43.26
CA ASN A 18 53.44 -16.52 -42.58
C ASN A 18 54.84 -16.70 -43.20
N SER A 19 55.00 -17.61 -44.16
CA SER A 19 56.26 -17.78 -44.91
C SER A 19 56.44 -16.78 -46.05
N THR A 20 55.48 -15.86 -46.22
CA THR A 20 55.55 -14.78 -47.22
C THR A 20 56.44 -13.62 -46.74
N PRO A 21 56.95 -12.76 -47.64
CA PRO A 21 57.73 -11.57 -47.26
C PRO A 21 56.99 -10.55 -46.38
N LEU A 22 55.67 -10.72 -46.20
CA LEU A 22 54.82 -9.86 -45.38
C LEU A 22 54.92 -10.16 -43.87
N GLY A 23 55.64 -11.22 -43.48
CA GLY A 23 55.77 -11.62 -42.09
C GLY A 23 54.53 -12.36 -41.57
N GLU A 24 54.16 -12.13 -40.31
CA GLU A 24 52.98 -12.77 -39.71
C GLU A 24 51.68 -12.18 -40.27
N VAL A 25 51.03 -12.92 -41.17
CA VAL A 25 49.75 -12.53 -41.81
C VAL A 25 48.55 -13.07 -41.03
N THR A 26 48.70 -14.20 -40.33
CA THR A 26 47.64 -14.79 -39.51
C THR A 26 48.20 -15.64 -38.37
N ASN A 27 47.35 -16.03 -37.43
CA ASN A 27 47.69 -16.95 -36.34
C ASN A 27 46.59 -18.01 -36.14
N GLU A 28 46.89 -19.04 -35.35
CA GLU A 28 45.96 -20.17 -35.14
C GLU A 28 44.62 -19.73 -34.52
N ARG A 29 44.63 -18.70 -33.65
CA ARG A 29 43.41 -18.18 -33.02
C ARG A 29 42.51 -17.49 -34.04
N GLN A 30 43.08 -16.68 -34.93
CA GLN A 30 42.35 -16.01 -35.99
C GLN A 30 41.80 -17.04 -36.99
N LEU A 31 42.64 -17.98 -37.44
CA LEU A 31 42.21 -19.05 -38.34
C LEU A 31 41.10 -19.92 -37.73
N TYR A 32 41.16 -20.21 -36.42
CA TYR A 32 40.08 -20.92 -35.73
C TYR A 32 38.75 -20.16 -35.79
N ARG A 33 38.76 -18.85 -35.52
CA ARG A 33 37.54 -18.01 -35.62
C ARG A 33 37.00 -18.00 -37.05
N ASP A 34 37.87 -17.88 -38.03
CA ASP A 34 37.49 -17.84 -39.43
C ASP A 34 36.90 -19.18 -39.90
N ARG A 35 37.42 -20.32 -39.41
CA ARG A 35 36.81 -21.65 -39.63
C ARG A 35 35.40 -21.74 -39.06
N GLN A 36 35.17 -21.24 -37.85
CA GLN A 36 33.84 -21.25 -37.24
C GLN A 36 32.86 -20.33 -37.99
N ARG A 37 33.34 -19.21 -38.55
CA ARG A 37 32.50 -18.25 -39.30
C ARG A 37 32.22 -18.70 -40.73
N ALA A 38 33.23 -19.22 -41.42
CA ALA A 38 33.12 -19.68 -42.81
C ALA A 38 32.45 -21.05 -42.93
N GLY A 39 32.52 -21.86 -41.87
CA GLY A 39 32.03 -23.25 -41.86
C GLY A 39 32.76 -24.13 -42.89
N PHE A 40 32.04 -25.08 -43.49
CA PHE A 40 32.56 -26.00 -44.50
C PHE A 40 32.86 -25.36 -45.87
N ARG A 41 32.70 -24.04 -46.03
CA ARG A 41 32.98 -23.35 -47.29
C ARG A 41 34.47 -23.32 -47.63
N ILE A 42 35.33 -23.40 -46.61
CA ILE A 42 36.79 -23.27 -46.75
C ILE A 42 37.56 -24.58 -46.53
N GLY A 43 36.85 -25.71 -46.35
CA GLY A 43 37.46 -27.01 -46.11
C GLY A 43 36.46 -28.09 -45.68
N ASP A 44 36.98 -29.27 -45.35
CA ASP A 44 36.21 -30.48 -45.01
C ASP A 44 36.11 -30.74 -43.48
N GLY A 45 36.58 -29.79 -42.67
CA GLY A 45 36.64 -29.90 -41.21
C GLY A 45 37.97 -30.45 -40.66
N ARG A 46 38.77 -31.13 -41.47
CA ARG A 46 40.10 -31.63 -41.10
C ARG A 46 41.23 -30.90 -41.84
N HIS A 47 41.02 -30.63 -43.11
CA HIS A 47 41.90 -29.89 -44.01
C HIS A 47 41.22 -28.62 -44.51
N LEU A 48 42.05 -27.66 -44.91
CA LEU A 48 41.66 -26.37 -45.46
C LEU A 48 42.17 -26.25 -46.89
N ASP A 49 41.33 -25.64 -47.72
CA ASP A 49 41.69 -25.25 -49.08
C ASP A 49 42.07 -23.76 -49.05
N LEU A 50 43.35 -23.46 -49.33
CA LEU A 50 43.89 -22.10 -49.29
C LEU A 50 43.15 -21.17 -50.27
N ILE A 51 42.76 -21.67 -51.43
CA ILE A 51 42.11 -20.86 -52.47
C ILE A 51 40.70 -20.49 -52.02
N ARG A 52 39.95 -21.47 -51.48
CA ARG A 52 38.60 -21.22 -50.92
C ARG A 52 38.67 -20.28 -49.72
N TYR A 53 39.68 -20.43 -48.87
CA TYR A 53 39.90 -19.55 -47.74
C TYR A 53 40.17 -18.10 -48.16
N ALA A 54 41.06 -17.89 -49.13
CA ALA A 54 41.34 -16.57 -49.68
C ALA A 54 40.10 -15.93 -50.35
N ALA A 55 39.34 -16.73 -51.11
CA ALA A 55 38.10 -16.28 -51.74
C ALA A 55 37.04 -15.87 -50.70
N TRP A 56 36.91 -16.62 -49.61
CA TRP A 56 36.00 -16.27 -48.51
C TRP A 56 36.41 -14.98 -47.79
N LEU A 57 37.71 -14.80 -47.52
CA LEU A 57 38.23 -13.56 -46.93
C LEU A 57 37.96 -12.34 -47.82
N ALA A 58 38.18 -12.48 -49.13
CA ALA A 58 37.86 -11.43 -50.09
C ALA A 58 36.36 -11.12 -50.11
N TRP A 59 35.50 -12.15 -50.08
CA TRP A 59 34.05 -11.97 -50.03
C TRP A 59 33.61 -11.25 -48.75
N GLU A 60 34.13 -11.61 -47.58
CA GLU A 60 33.82 -10.91 -46.32
C GLU A 60 34.25 -9.44 -46.35
N ARG A 61 35.42 -9.14 -46.95
CA ARG A 61 35.91 -7.77 -47.08
C ARG A 61 34.99 -6.91 -47.96
N HIS A 62 34.45 -7.49 -49.02
CA HIS A 62 33.59 -6.77 -49.97
C HIS A 62 32.09 -6.84 -49.64
N ASN A 63 31.67 -7.66 -48.67
CA ASN A 63 30.28 -7.80 -48.23
C ASN A 63 30.18 -7.66 -46.69
N PRO A 64 30.47 -6.46 -46.13
CA PRO A 64 30.34 -6.24 -44.71
C PRO A 64 28.87 -6.42 -44.30
N LYS A 65 28.63 -7.20 -43.24
CA LYS A 65 27.28 -7.34 -42.68
C LYS A 65 26.79 -5.97 -42.19
N PRO A 66 25.52 -5.61 -42.41
CA PRO A 66 24.96 -4.40 -41.83
C PRO A 66 25.09 -4.47 -40.31
N ALA A 67 25.56 -3.38 -39.69
CA ALA A 67 25.66 -3.28 -38.25
C ALA A 67 24.27 -3.57 -37.65
N GLN A 68 24.17 -4.59 -36.79
CA GLN A 68 22.95 -4.78 -36.04
C GLN A 68 22.75 -3.54 -35.16
N PRO A 69 21.54 -2.94 -35.13
CA PRO A 69 21.27 -1.87 -34.20
C PRO A 69 21.41 -2.42 -32.79
N THR A 70 22.54 -2.13 -32.13
CA THR A 70 22.71 -2.33 -30.71
C THR A 70 21.70 -1.42 -30.02
N GLU A 71 20.60 -2.01 -29.50
CA GLU A 71 19.81 -1.33 -28.47
C GLU A 71 20.81 -0.83 -27.42
N SER A 72 20.84 0.49 -27.20
CA SER A 72 21.73 1.05 -26.21
C SER A 72 21.41 0.41 -24.86
N TYR A 73 22.43 0.13 -24.07
CA TYR A 73 22.27 -0.35 -22.68
C TYR A 73 21.25 0.52 -21.91
N GLU A 74 21.19 1.83 -22.20
CA GLU A 74 20.22 2.76 -21.65
C GLU A 74 18.77 2.46 -22.08
N GLN A 75 18.52 2.13 -23.35
CA GLN A 75 17.18 1.78 -23.84
C GLN A 75 16.66 0.48 -23.22
N HIS A 76 17.56 -0.50 -23.02
CA HIS A 76 17.23 -1.73 -22.31
C HIS A 76 16.91 -1.46 -20.83
N LYS A 77 17.72 -0.64 -20.16
CA LYS A 77 17.51 -0.21 -18.77
C LYS A 77 16.17 0.53 -18.59
N ASP A 78 15.84 1.45 -19.48
CA ASP A 78 14.58 2.21 -19.43
C ASP A 78 13.35 1.33 -19.68
N ARG A 79 13.44 0.38 -20.61
CA ARG A 79 12.37 -0.59 -20.86
C ARG A 79 12.14 -1.49 -19.65
N ALA A 80 13.23 -1.97 -19.02
CA ALA A 80 13.15 -2.77 -17.81
C ALA A 80 12.56 -1.96 -16.63
N ALA A 81 12.96 -0.70 -16.50
CA ALA A 81 12.42 0.21 -15.49
C ALA A 81 10.92 0.48 -15.69
N ARG A 82 10.47 0.73 -16.93
CA ARG A 82 9.04 0.89 -17.25
C ARG A 82 8.23 -0.35 -16.92
N ARG A 83 8.67 -1.54 -17.37
CA ARG A 83 7.98 -2.81 -17.06
C ARG A 83 7.88 -3.05 -15.55
N SER A 84 8.97 -2.81 -14.82
CA SER A 84 8.99 -2.96 -13.36
C SER A 84 8.05 -1.95 -12.67
N ALA A 85 8.01 -0.70 -13.14
CA ALA A 85 7.12 0.32 -12.63
C ALA A 85 5.63 -0.01 -12.91
N GLU A 86 5.31 -0.52 -14.10
CA GLU A 86 3.95 -0.95 -14.47
C GLU A 86 3.49 -2.15 -13.63
N LEU A 87 4.34 -3.18 -13.48
CA LEU A 87 4.07 -4.33 -12.63
C LEU A 87 3.91 -3.92 -11.16
N SER A 88 4.77 -3.00 -10.68
CA SER A 88 4.68 -2.47 -9.32
C SER A 88 3.40 -1.66 -9.12
N ALA A 89 2.99 -0.84 -10.09
CA ALA A 89 1.75 -0.06 -10.01
C ALA A 89 0.52 -0.96 -9.99
N ALA A 90 0.47 -1.97 -10.87
CA ALA A 90 -0.62 -2.95 -10.90
C ALA A 90 -0.71 -3.74 -9.58
N GLY A 91 0.42 -4.12 -8.98
CA GLY A 91 0.44 -4.81 -7.69
C GLY A 91 0.16 -3.92 -6.47
N ARG A 92 0.10 -2.60 -6.65
CA ARG A 92 -0.18 -1.62 -5.58
C ARG A 92 -1.62 -1.14 -5.58
N ASP A 93 -2.34 -1.28 -6.70
CA ASP A 93 -3.74 -0.91 -6.81
C ASP A 93 -4.62 -1.96 -6.12
N ILE A 94 -5.52 -1.51 -5.26
CA ILE A 94 -6.46 -2.41 -4.57
C ILE A 94 -7.61 -2.86 -5.50
N GLY A 95 -7.74 -2.28 -6.69
CA GLY A 95 -8.79 -2.67 -7.65
C GLY A 95 -10.16 -2.08 -7.30
N GLU A 96 -11.22 -2.68 -7.86
CA GLU A 96 -12.60 -2.23 -7.64
C GLU A 96 -13.08 -2.59 -6.23
N LEU A 97 -13.86 -1.68 -5.62
CA LEU A 97 -14.44 -1.92 -4.31
C LEU A 97 -15.63 -2.89 -4.42
N PRO A 98 -15.78 -3.82 -3.47
CA PRO A 98 -17.01 -4.59 -3.30
C PRO A 98 -18.24 -3.66 -3.16
N ALA A 99 -19.39 -4.14 -3.63
CA ALA A 99 -20.66 -3.46 -3.39
C ALA A 99 -21.02 -3.51 -1.90
N ILE A 100 -21.67 -2.45 -1.42
CA ILE A 100 -22.24 -2.40 -0.06
C ILE A 100 -23.39 -3.39 -0.01
N ALA A 101 -23.31 -4.37 0.91
CA ALA A 101 -24.28 -5.45 1.00
C ALA A 101 -25.66 -4.97 1.46
N ASP A 102 -25.72 -4.12 2.49
CA ASP A 102 -26.98 -3.58 3.01
C ASP A 102 -26.87 -2.07 3.33
N PRO A 103 -27.21 -1.21 2.35
CA PRO A 103 -27.20 0.24 2.55
C PRO A 103 -28.14 0.73 3.65
N ASN A 104 -29.26 0.04 3.88
CA ASN A 104 -30.24 0.41 4.91
C ASN A 104 -29.72 0.11 6.31
N ARG A 105 -29.06 -1.05 6.50
CA ARG A 105 -28.38 -1.38 7.75
C ARG A 105 -27.32 -0.34 8.07
N ARG A 106 -26.48 0.01 7.09
CA ARG A 106 -25.46 1.05 7.25
C ARG A 106 -26.05 2.41 7.60
N SER A 107 -27.08 2.87 6.89
CA SER A 107 -27.73 4.17 7.16
C SER A 107 -28.35 4.22 8.57
N ARG A 108 -29.07 3.17 8.98
CA ARG A 108 -29.61 3.06 10.34
C ARG A 108 -28.50 3.06 11.39
N ALA A 109 -27.42 2.32 11.15
CA ALA A 109 -26.30 2.24 12.06
C ALA A 109 -25.50 3.54 12.13
N ALA A 110 -25.50 4.35 11.07
CA ALA A 110 -24.82 5.64 11.07
C ALA A 110 -25.36 6.60 12.14
N THR A 111 -26.64 6.53 12.49
CA THR A 111 -27.27 7.43 13.49
C THR A 111 -27.69 6.74 14.78
N ASN A 112 -27.50 5.42 14.91
CA ASN A 112 -27.90 4.65 16.08
C ASN A 112 -26.74 3.77 16.56
N PHE A 113 -26.07 4.23 17.61
CA PHE A 113 -24.86 3.58 18.11
C PHE A 113 -25.15 2.19 18.74
N LEU A 114 -26.29 2.05 19.43
CA LEU A 114 -26.69 0.75 19.98
C LEU A 114 -26.91 -0.27 18.85
N PHE A 115 -27.61 0.14 17.79
CA PHE A 115 -27.83 -0.71 16.63
C PHE A 115 -26.52 -1.02 15.89
N PHE A 116 -25.59 -0.07 15.78
CA PHE A 116 -24.27 -0.33 15.21
C PHE A 116 -23.51 -1.42 15.98
N CYS A 117 -23.50 -1.36 17.31
CA CYS A 117 -22.89 -2.38 18.15
C CYS A 117 -23.53 -3.77 17.93
N GLU A 118 -24.86 -3.85 17.94
CA GLU A 118 -25.59 -5.11 17.74
C GLU A 118 -25.40 -5.68 16.33
N ALA A 119 -25.41 -4.81 15.31
CA ALA A 119 -25.38 -5.21 13.91
C ALA A 119 -23.99 -5.66 13.45
N TYR A 120 -22.91 -5.01 13.91
CA TYR A 120 -21.55 -5.27 13.41
C TYR A 120 -20.66 -6.04 14.40
N PHE A 121 -21.01 -6.07 15.68
CA PHE A 121 -20.21 -6.74 16.71
C PHE A 121 -21.04 -7.76 17.51
N PRO A 122 -21.77 -8.69 16.85
CA PRO A 122 -22.66 -9.62 17.54
C PRO A 122 -21.93 -10.56 18.50
N GLN A 123 -20.66 -10.89 18.23
CA GLN A 123 -19.85 -11.73 19.13
C GLN A 123 -19.47 -10.99 20.42
N SER A 124 -19.21 -9.68 20.32
CA SER A 124 -18.88 -8.83 21.46
C SER A 124 -20.12 -8.45 22.28
N PHE A 125 -21.27 -8.24 21.63
CA PHE A 125 -22.53 -7.83 22.26
C PHE A 125 -23.62 -8.91 22.14
N HIS A 126 -23.31 -10.12 22.59
CA HIS A 126 -24.24 -11.26 22.58
C HIS A 126 -25.18 -11.32 23.80
N LEU A 127 -24.96 -10.48 24.82
CA LEU A 127 -25.78 -10.41 26.04
C LEU A 127 -26.75 -9.22 25.99
N ALA A 128 -27.88 -9.35 26.70
CA ALA A 128 -28.88 -8.29 26.77
C ALA A 128 -28.35 -7.01 27.45
N TRP A 129 -28.72 -5.86 26.89
CA TRP A 129 -28.38 -4.55 27.45
C TRP A 129 -29.19 -4.20 28.70
N SER A 130 -28.50 -3.77 29.75
CA SER A 130 -29.12 -3.14 30.92
C SER A 130 -29.51 -1.68 30.64
N ASP A 131 -30.36 -1.10 31.48
CA ASP A 131 -30.75 0.31 31.38
C ASP A 131 -29.55 1.25 31.54
N ASP A 132 -28.57 0.87 32.37
CA ASP A 132 -27.32 1.61 32.52
C ASP A 132 -26.49 1.58 31.24
N HIS A 133 -26.39 0.43 30.56
CA HIS A 133 -25.73 0.38 29.25
C HIS A 133 -26.43 1.28 28.24
N ARG A 134 -27.77 1.20 28.14
CA ARG A 134 -28.55 2.07 27.24
C ARG A 134 -28.35 3.55 27.54
N LYS A 135 -28.17 3.93 28.81
CA LYS A 135 -27.85 5.30 29.21
C LYS A 135 -26.45 5.71 28.78
N VAL A 136 -25.44 4.85 28.93
CA VAL A 136 -24.06 5.09 28.45
C VAL A 136 -24.05 5.27 26.94
N LEU A 137 -24.66 4.34 26.20
CA LEU A 137 -24.68 4.35 24.73
C LEU A 137 -25.31 5.63 24.19
N ARG A 138 -26.43 6.09 24.76
CA ARG A 138 -27.06 7.38 24.38
C ARG A 138 -26.16 8.58 24.62
N LYS A 139 -25.37 8.60 25.71
CA LYS A 139 -24.43 9.70 25.96
C LYS A 139 -23.26 9.68 24.98
N ILE A 140 -22.75 8.50 24.63
CA ILE A 140 -21.72 8.34 23.61
C ILE A 140 -22.26 8.85 22.26
N GLU A 141 -23.44 8.38 21.85
CA GLU A 141 -24.12 8.80 20.63
C GLU A 141 -24.24 10.33 20.55
N GLN A 142 -24.76 10.96 21.60
CA GLN A 142 -24.86 12.42 21.69
C GLN A 142 -23.50 13.12 21.51
N ALA A 143 -22.44 12.64 22.15
CA ALA A 143 -21.12 13.26 22.07
C ALA A 143 -20.45 13.07 20.70
N VAL A 144 -20.64 11.90 20.07
CA VAL A 144 -20.09 11.61 18.75
C VAL A 144 -20.83 12.38 17.66
N LEU A 145 -22.15 12.54 17.75
CA LEU A 145 -22.92 13.28 16.74
C LEU A 145 -22.80 14.79 16.97
N HIS A 146 -23.16 15.25 18.17
CA HIS A 146 -23.38 16.67 18.46
C HIS A 146 -22.27 17.31 19.32
N GLY A 147 -21.38 16.50 19.89
CA GLY A 147 -20.36 16.98 20.81
C GLY A 147 -20.86 17.04 22.25
N GLY A 148 -19.99 17.50 23.15
CA GLY A 148 -20.27 17.59 24.58
C GLY A 148 -19.24 16.86 25.42
N LEU A 149 -19.28 17.11 26.73
CA LEU A 149 -18.40 16.50 27.71
C LEU A 149 -19.24 15.72 28.72
N PHE A 150 -18.93 14.44 28.89
CA PHE A 150 -19.50 13.66 29.98
C PHE A 150 -18.45 12.69 30.54
N ALA A 151 -18.61 12.36 31.81
CA ALA A 151 -17.89 11.29 32.47
C ALA A 151 -18.91 10.33 33.07
N MET A 152 -18.71 9.02 32.91
CA MET A 152 -19.56 8.01 33.52
C MET A 152 -18.70 6.86 34.04
N ALA A 153 -18.99 6.43 35.27
CA ALA A 153 -18.39 5.24 35.85
C ALA A 153 -19.26 4.03 35.50
N MET A 154 -18.64 2.97 35.00
CA MET A 154 -19.28 1.68 34.77
C MET A 154 -18.65 0.63 35.68
N PRO A 155 -19.41 -0.38 36.17
CA PRO A 155 -18.84 -1.50 36.92
C PRO A 155 -17.76 -2.23 36.12
N ARG A 156 -16.82 -2.89 36.79
CA ARG A 156 -15.85 -3.77 36.11
C ARG A 156 -16.56 -4.94 35.44
N GLY A 157 -16.03 -5.39 34.30
CA GLY A 157 -16.62 -6.51 33.53
C GLY A 157 -17.86 -6.15 32.72
N SER A 158 -18.26 -4.87 32.63
CA SER A 158 -19.43 -4.41 31.88
C SER A 158 -19.17 -4.17 30.38
N GLY A 159 -18.01 -4.57 29.85
CA GLY A 159 -17.66 -4.35 28.44
C GLY A 159 -17.29 -2.90 28.07
N LYS A 160 -16.94 -2.06 29.06
CA LYS A 160 -16.60 -0.64 28.84
C LYS A 160 -15.53 -0.42 27.76
N THR A 161 -14.43 -1.18 27.81
CA THR A 161 -13.33 -1.06 26.84
C THR A 161 -13.84 -1.31 25.42
N THR A 162 -14.56 -2.42 25.22
CA THR A 162 -15.18 -2.77 23.95
C THR A 162 -16.16 -1.70 23.45
N ILE A 163 -16.98 -1.12 24.34
CA ILE A 163 -17.87 0.00 23.98
C ILE A 163 -17.06 1.22 23.53
N CYS A 164 -15.96 1.55 24.22
CA CYS A 164 -15.08 2.66 23.84
C CYS A 164 -14.40 2.42 22.47
N GLU A 165 -13.91 1.21 22.21
CA GLU A 165 -13.34 0.81 20.93
C GLU A 165 -14.37 0.92 19.79
N CYS A 166 -15.57 0.36 19.99
CA CYS A 166 -16.68 0.44 19.04
C CYS A 166 -17.11 1.89 18.80
N ALA A 167 -17.11 2.74 19.83
CA ALA A 167 -17.41 4.16 19.68
C ALA A 167 -16.38 4.87 18.80
N CYS A 168 -15.09 4.54 18.93
CA CYS A 168 -14.04 5.07 18.06
C CYS A 168 -14.26 4.63 16.62
N ILE A 169 -14.52 3.35 16.37
CA ILE A 169 -14.79 2.80 15.04
C ILE A 169 -16.02 3.49 14.42
N TRP A 170 -17.14 3.50 15.14
CA TRP A 170 -18.40 4.11 14.69
C TRP A 170 -18.24 5.58 14.30
N SER A 171 -17.47 6.33 15.10
CA SER A 171 -17.20 7.75 14.89
C SER A 171 -16.46 8.02 13.57
N VAL A 172 -15.49 7.17 13.22
CA VAL A 172 -14.66 7.38 12.02
C VAL A 172 -15.29 6.78 10.76
N LEU A 173 -15.91 5.60 10.85
CA LEU A 173 -16.51 4.92 9.69
C LEU A 173 -17.66 5.74 9.08
N ASN A 174 -18.46 6.38 9.93
CA ASN A 174 -19.61 7.19 9.48
C ASN A 174 -19.24 8.67 9.25
N GLY A 175 -17.95 9.03 9.34
CA GLY A 175 -17.49 10.40 9.09
C GLY A 175 -17.88 11.43 10.14
N HIS A 176 -18.46 11.02 11.27
CA HIS A 176 -18.90 11.92 12.36
C HIS A 176 -17.75 12.70 12.98
N ARG A 177 -16.58 12.07 13.08
CA ARG A 177 -15.37 12.66 13.65
C ARG A 177 -14.16 12.25 12.83
N GLU A 178 -13.49 13.22 12.22
CA GLU A 178 -12.34 12.93 11.37
C GLU A 178 -11.04 12.67 12.14
N PHE A 179 -11.01 13.00 13.43
CA PHE A 179 -9.88 12.73 14.31
C PHE A 179 -10.38 12.38 15.72
N VAL A 180 -10.27 11.10 16.05
CA VAL A 180 -10.55 10.53 17.37
C VAL A 180 -9.24 10.25 18.11
N CYS A 181 -9.19 10.65 19.37
CA CYS A 181 -8.09 10.34 20.27
C CYS A 181 -8.58 9.38 21.36
N LEU A 182 -8.04 8.16 21.41
CA LEU A 182 -8.36 7.16 22.43
C LEU A 182 -7.24 7.14 23.49
N ILE A 183 -7.60 7.49 24.73
CA ILE A 183 -6.67 7.59 25.85
C ILE A 183 -6.82 6.35 26.73
N GLY A 184 -5.74 5.60 26.89
CA GLY A 184 -5.65 4.47 27.83
C GLY A 184 -5.07 4.88 29.19
N SER A 185 -5.09 3.94 30.13
CA SER A 185 -4.45 4.09 31.45
C SER A 185 -2.95 4.40 31.36
N ASP A 186 -2.29 3.84 30.37
CA ASP A 186 -0.88 3.99 30.04
C ASP A 186 -0.69 3.77 28.53
N GLU A 187 0.54 3.92 28.03
CA GLU A 187 0.82 3.80 26.60
C GLU A 187 0.64 2.37 26.08
N GLY A 188 1.01 1.35 26.87
CA GLY A 188 0.85 -0.06 26.47
C GLY A 188 -0.62 -0.41 26.27
N HIS A 189 -1.43 -0.15 27.29
CA HIS A 189 -2.87 -0.39 27.22
C HIS A 189 -3.55 0.40 26.09
N ALA A 190 -3.10 1.62 25.82
CA ALA A 190 -3.63 2.41 24.71
C ALA A 190 -3.31 1.78 23.33
N MET A 191 -2.11 1.20 23.17
CA MET A 191 -1.74 0.47 21.95
C MET A 191 -2.52 -0.83 21.83
N ASP A 192 -2.74 -1.57 22.92
CA ASP A 192 -3.53 -2.81 22.90
C ASP A 192 -4.97 -2.56 22.43
N MET A 193 -5.61 -1.48 22.89
CA MET A 193 -6.94 -1.08 22.39
C MET A 193 -6.90 -0.70 20.89
N LEU A 194 -5.82 -0.07 20.42
CA LEU A 194 -5.68 0.21 18.99
C LEU A 194 -5.52 -1.08 18.17
N GLU A 195 -4.77 -2.05 18.67
CA GLU A 195 -4.63 -3.36 18.03
C GLU A 195 -5.96 -4.14 18.01
N SER A 196 -6.78 -4.03 19.06
CA SER A 196 -8.17 -4.54 19.05
C SER A 196 -8.99 -3.91 17.91
N ILE A 197 -8.98 -2.56 17.81
CA ILE A 197 -9.65 -1.83 16.72
C ILE A 197 -9.14 -2.26 15.34
N LYS A 198 -7.82 -2.42 15.18
CA LYS A 198 -7.20 -2.86 13.93
C LYS A 198 -7.64 -4.26 13.54
N THR A 199 -7.74 -5.16 14.52
CA THR A 199 -8.19 -6.55 14.31
C THR A 199 -9.65 -6.57 13.83
N GLU A 200 -10.53 -5.78 14.44
CA GLU A 200 -11.92 -5.67 13.99
C GLU A 200 -12.03 -5.10 12.56
N LEU A 201 -11.28 -4.05 12.24
CA LEU A 201 -11.31 -3.46 10.89
C LEU A 201 -10.76 -4.37 9.79
N ASP A 202 -9.87 -5.31 10.15
CA ASP A 202 -9.25 -6.25 9.22
C ASP A 202 -10.05 -7.56 9.07
N ALA A 203 -10.61 -8.08 10.16
CA ALA A 203 -11.22 -9.43 10.18
C ALA A 203 -12.76 -9.45 10.19
N ASN A 204 -13.44 -8.34 10.48
CA ASN A 204 -14.89 -8.34 10.64
C ASN A 204 -15.63 -8.32 9.29
N GLU A 205 -16.22 -9.46 8.92
CA GLU A 205 -16.93 -9.64 7.65
C GLU A 205 -18.16 -8.72 7.50
N LEU A 206 -18.85 -8.39 8.60
CA LEU A 206 -20.01 -7.49 8.57
C LEU A 206 -19.58 -6.05 8.29
N LEU A 207 -18.46 -5.62 8.87
CA LEU A 207 -17.86 -4.33 8.53
C LEU A 207 -17.35 -4.31 7.09
N LEU A 208 -16.72 -5.39 6.61
CA LEU A 208 -16.30 -5.49 5.21
C LEU A 208 -17.49 -5.36 4.24
N ALA A 209 -18.59 -6.04 4.55
CA ALA A 209 -19.78 -6.06 3.72
C ALA A 209 -20.41 -4.67 3.54
N ASP A 210 -20.41 -3.83 4.57
CA ASP A 210 -21.09 -2.53 4.54
C ASP A 210 -20.16 -1.31 4.45
N TYR A 211 -18.91 -1.44 4.87
CA TYR A 211 -17.86 -0.41 4.81
C TYR A 211 -16.67 -0.85 3.94
N PRO A 212 -16.90 -1.30 2.69
CA PRO A 212 -15.84 -1.82 1.83
C PRO A 212 -14.78 -0.78 1.52
N GLU A 213 -15.10 0.52 1.53
CA GLU A 213 -14.12 1.58 1.30
C GLU A 213 -13.01 1.62 2.37
N VAL A 214 -13.26 1.06 3.56
CA VAL A 214 -12.28 0.99 4.65
C VAL A 214 -11.68 -0.40 4.74
N CYS A 215 -12.52 -1.40 4.97
CA CYS A 215 -12.07 -2.76 5.29
C CYS A 215 -11.36 -3.43 4.10
N HIS A 216 -11.83 -3.23 2.87
CA HIS A 216 -11.18 -3.82 1.69
C HIS A 216 -9.76 -3.28 1.51
N ALA A 217 -9.56 -1.98 1.69
CA ALA A 217 -8.24 -1.37 1.59
C ALA A 217 -7.30 -1.82 2.73
N ILE A 218 -7.83 -2.08 3.93
CA ILE A 218 -7.06 -2.63 5.05
C ILE A 218 -6.65 -4.08 4.73
N GLN A 219 -7.59 -4.93 4.33
CA GLN A 219 -7.32 -6.32 3.97
C GLN A 219 -6.35 -6.47 2.80
N ALA A 220 -6.39 -5.55 1.83
CA ALA A 220 -5.44 -5.50 0.72
C ALA A 220 -3.98 -5.23 1.17
N LEU A 221 -3.74 -4.80 2.41
CA LEU A 221 -2.40 -4.74 2.99
C LEU A 221 -1.84 -6.13 3.30
N ASP A 222 -2.69 -7.16 3.46
CA ASP A 222 -2.29 -8.55 3.70
C ASP A 222 -1.35 -8.67 4.92
N GLY A 223 -1.67 -7.92 5.99
CA GLY A 223 -0.86 -7.82 7.20
C GLY A 223 0.47 -7.07 7.06
N ILE A 224 0.84 -6.57 5.87
CA ILE A 224 2.14 -5.92 5.62
C ILE A 224 2.00 -4.40 5.67
N ALA A 225 2.22 -3.81 6.85
CA ALA A 225 2.11 -2.36 7.08
C ALA A 225 2.95 -1.51 6.10
N ASN A 226 4.10 -2.02 5.63
CA ASN A 226 4.94 -1.31 4.66
C ASN A 226 4.26 -1.04 3.31
N ARG A 227 3.20 -1.80 2.97
CA ARG A 227 2.41 -1.57 1.74
C ARG A 227 1.60 -0.29 1.78
N CYS A 228 1.32 0.27 2.96
CA CYS A 228 0.53 1.50 3.14
C CYS A 228 1.00 2.67 2.27
N ASN A 229 2.32 2.93 2.25
CA ASN A 229 2.90 4.04 1.48
C ASN A 229 2.74 3.87 -0.03
N GLY A 230 2.66 2.62 -0.47
CA GLY A 230 2.53 2.23 -1.86
C GLY A 230 1.08 2.13 -2.32
N GLN A 231 0.13 1.84 -1.44
CA GLN A 231 -1.22 1.47 -1.83
C GLN A 231 -1.91 2.54 -2.69
N LEU A 232 -2.48 2.09 -3.81
CA LEU A 232 -3.23 2.87 -4.78
C LEU A 232 -4.67 2.39 -4.84
N TYR A 233 -5.56 3.27 -5.25
CA TYR A 233 -6.92 2.95 -5.67
C TYR A 233 -7.22 3.78 -6.90
N GLN A 234 -7.45 3.13 -8.03
CA GLN A 234 -7.74 3.79 -9.32
C GLN A 234 -6.73 4.91 -9.64
N SER A 235 -5.43 4.61 -9.53
CA SER A 235 -4.29 5.53 -9.74
C SER A 235 -4.08 6.64 -8.71
N GLU A 236 -4.93 6.78 -7.69
CA GLU A 236 -4.72 7.72 -6.57
C GLU A 236 -4.14 7.00 -5.35
N ARG A 237 -3.29 7.67 -4.56
CA ARG A 237 -2.78 7.08 -3.31
C ARG A 237 -3.90 7.06 -2.27
N THR A 238 -4.07 5.92 -1.60
CA THR A 238 -5.06 5.80 -0.51
C THR A 238 -4.61 6.57 0.74
N HIS A 239 -3.30 6.82 0.89
CA HIS A 239 -2.72 7.46 2.08
C HIS A 239 -3.10 6.78 3.40
N ILE A 240 -3.46 5.49 3.35
CA ILE A 240 -3.72 4.67 4.52
C ILE A 240 -2.49 4.69 5.44
N GLY A 241 -2.73 4.70 6.74
CA GLY A 241 -1.69 4.65 7.77
C GLY A 241 -1.97 3.55 8.76
N TRP A 242 -0.99 2.66 8.98
CA TRP A 242 -1.14 1.50 9.85
C TRP A 242 0.07 1.40 10.79
N THR A 243 -0.01 2.04 11.95
CA THR A 243 1.09 2.09 12.92
C THR A 243 0.60 1.65 14.31
N ALA A 244 1.54 1.38 15.22
CA ALA A 244 1.22 1.00 16.59
C ALA A 244 0.57 2.12 17.43
N LYS A 245 0.70 3.41 17.01
CA LYS A 245 0.19 4.56 17.81
C LYS A 245 -0.97 5.30 17.17
N TYR A 246 -1.20 5.07 15.88
CA TYR A 246 -2.31 5.65 15.16
C TYR A 246 -2.58 4.88 13.87
N ILE A 247 -3.81 4.98 13.42
CA ILE A 247 -4.21 4.58 12.08
C ILE A 247 -4.82 5.79 11.35
N VAL A 248 -4.68 5.78 10.03
CA VAL A 248 -5.36 6.70 9.12
C VAL A 248 -6.15 5.84 8.16
N LEU A 249 -7.47 6.01 8.16
CA LEU A 249 -8.35 5.31 7.23
C LEU A 249 -8.05 5.73 5.79
N PRO A 250 -8.19 4.83 4.82
CA PRO A 250 -7.89 5.11 3.42
C PRO A 250 -8.72 6.29 2.92
N THR A 251 -8.11 7.13 2.11
CA THR A 251 -8.74 8.27 1.43
C THR A 251 -9.17 7.81 0.04
N LEU A 252 -10.44 7.43 -0.13
CA LEU A 252 -10.95 6.87 -1.38
C LEU A 252 -12.02 7.75 -2.01
N ARG A 253 -12.04 7.78 -3.34
CA ARG A 253 -13.11 8.37 -4.18
C ARG A 253 -13.81 7.24 -4.93
N PRO A 254 -14.81 6.57 -4.34
CA PRO A 254 -15.46 5.42 -4.96
C PRO A 254 -16.28 5.85 -6.19
N LYS A 255 -15.68 5.75 -7.39
CA LYS A 255 -16.33 6.14 -8.64
C LYS A 255 -17.58 5.32 -8.93
N SER A 256 -17.61 4.05 -8.54
CA SER A 256 -18.76 3.15 -8.68
C SER A 256 -19.99 3.58 -7.89
N TRP A 257 -19.83 4.43 -6.86
CA TRP A 257 -20.95 4.95 -6.06
C TRP A 257 -21.52 6.25 -6.64
N SER A 258 -20.78 6.89 -7.56
CA SER A 258 -21.19 8.17 -8.13
C SER A 258 -22.39 7.97 -9.06
N GLY A 259 -23.57 8.41 -8.61
CA GLY A 259 -24.82 8.31 -9.38
C GLY A 259 -25.85 7.31 -8.81
N ASP A 260 -25.50 6.54 -7.79
CA ASP A 260 -26.47 5.73 -7.04
C ASP A 260 -27.09 6.57 -5.92
N GLU A 261 -28.39 6.88 -6.05
CA GLU A 261 -29.11 7.68 -5.05
C GLU A 261 -29.11 7.02 -3.66
N SER A 262 -29.07 5.69 -3.59
CA SER A 262 -29.05 4.96 -2.30
C SER A 262 -27.73 5.11 -1.55
N LEU A 263 -26.65 5.47 -2.24
CA LEU A 263 -25.31 5.63 -1.68
C LEU A 263 -24.89 7.10 -1.55
N ALA A 264 -25.74 8.03 -1.99
CA ALA A 264 -25.44 9.46 -1.97
C ALA A 264 -25.09 9.98 -0.56
N GLU A 265 -25.76 9.47 0.48
CA GLU A 265 -25.49 9.81 1.88
C GLU A 265 -24.13 9.30 2.39
N MET A 266 -23.51 8.34 1.68
CA MET A 266 -22.24 7.71 2.04
C MET A 266 -21.04 8.36 1.35
N VAL A 267 -21.29 9.38 0.53
CA VAL A 267 -20.29 10.16 -0.20
C VAL A 267 -20.33 11.61 0.27
N ARG A 268 -19.16 12.17 0.55
CA ARG A 268 -18.97 13.56 0.91
C ARG A 268 -19.18 14.46 -0.31
N THR A 269 -19.39 15.75 -0.05
CA THR A 269 -19.52 16.77 -1.11
C THR A 269 -18.30 16.89 -2.02
N ASP A 270 -17.12 16.45 -1.58
CA ASP A 270 -15.89 16.42 -2.39
C ASP A 270 -15.70 15.13 -3.22
N GLY A 271 -16.69 14.22 -3.18
CA GLY A 271 -16.71 12.94 -3.90
C GLY A 271 -15.95 11.81 -3.19
N ARG A 272 -15.46 12.03 -1.97
CA ARG A 272 -14.80 10.99 -1.17
C ARG A 272 -15.78 10.24 -0.29
N ALA A 273 -15.47 9.00 0.09
CA ALA A 273 -16.28 8.28 1.07
C ALA A 273 -16.23 8.96 2.46
N LEU A 274 -17.27 8.79 3.28
CA LEU A 274 -17.39 9.44 4.61
C LEU A 274 -16.16 9.25 5.52
N ALA A 275 -15.60 8.04 5.56
CA ALA A 275 -14.48 7.67 6.41
C ALA A 275 -13.11 8.19 5.92
N SER A 276 -13.07 8.84 4.75
CA SER A 276 -11.82 9.15 4.04
C SER A 276 -10.85 9.98 4.87
N GLY A 277 -9.68 9.41 5.14
CA GLY A 277 -8.60 10.08 5.87
C GLY A 277 -8.90 10.36 7.34
N ALA A 278 -9.91 9.68 7.91
CA ALA A 278 -10.20 9.74 9.33
C ALA A 278 -9.09 9.09 10.15
N ILE A 279 -8.86 9.60 11.36
CA ILE A 279 -7.69 9.24 12.18
C ILE A 279 -8.16 8.73 13.53
N ILE A 280 -7.64 7.57 13.95
CA ILE A 280 -7.66 7.13 15.35
C ILE A 280 -6.23 7.18 15.86
N LYS A 281 -5.98 7.96 16.90
CA LYS A 281 -4.68 8.04 17.56
C LYS A 281 -4.81 7.68 19.03
N VAL A 282 -3.82 6.98 19.55
CA VAL A 282 -3.82 6.56 20.95
C VAL A 282 -2.70 7.21 21.76
N ALA A 283 -2.93 7.36 23.05
CA ALA A 283 -1.92 7.79 24.01
C ALA A 283 -2.28 7.32 25.43
N GLY A 284 -1.28 7.09 26.28
CA GLY A 284 -1.51 6.93 27.71
C GLY A 284 -1.88 8.25 28.39
N ILE A 285 -2.57 8.19 29.53
CA ILE A 285 -2.98 9.38 30.29
C ILE A 285 -1.80 10.25 30.75
N THR A 286 -0.65 9.64 31.00
CA THR A 286 0.62 10.31 31.34
C THR A 286 1.40 10.79 30.12
N GLY A 287 0.94 10.42 28.92
CA GLY A 287 1.57 10.76 27.65
C GLY A 287 1.30 12.20 27.20
N ARG A 288 1.88 12.57 26.05
CA ARG A 288 1.67 13.88 25.42
C ARG A 288 0.29 13.95 24.75
N ILE A 289 -0.73 14.22 25.55
CA ILE A 289 -2.12 14.39 25.08
C ILE A 289 -2.43 15.81 24.59
N ARG A 290 -1.72 16.82 25.11
CA ARG A 290 -1.90 18.23 24.70
C ARG A 290 -1.09 18.57 23.45
N GLY A 291 -1.66 19.43 22.60
CA GLY A 291 -1.01 19.85 21.36
C GLY A 291 -1.05 18.80 20.23
N MET A 292 -1.83 17.74 20.42
CA MET A 292 -1.99 16.68 19.42
C MET A 292 -2.52 17.25 18.10
N LYS A 293 -1.80 16.95 17.02
CA LYS A 293 -2.17 17.30 15.64
C LYS A 293 -1.71 16.20 14.69
N PHE A 294 -2.31 16.16 13.50
CA PHE A 294 -1.90 15.32 12.40
C PHE A 294 -1.87 16.15 11.11
N LYS A 295 -0.81 16.01 10.31
CA LYS A 295 -0.66 16.70 9.03
C LYS A 295 -1.15 15.78 7.92
N ARG A 296 -2.20 16.19 7.22
CA ARG A 296 -2.79 15.43 6.12
C ARG A 296 -2.02 15.67 4.80
N PRO A 297 -2.17 14.76 3.82
CA PRO A 297 -1.60 14.92 2.48
C PRO A 297 -2.04 16.19 1.75
N ASP A 298 -3.24 16.70 2.04
CA ASP A 298 -3.77 17.97 1.52
C ASP A 298 -3.11 19.21 2.14
N GLY A 299 -2.12 19.03 3.03
CA GLY A 299 -1.43 20.09 3.73
C GLY A 299 -2.19 20.64 4.94
N LYS A 300 -3.43 20.23 5.22
CA LYS A 300 -4.17 20.69 6.40
C LYS A 300 -3.64 20.00 7.66
N SER A 301 -3.61 20.74 8.77
CA SER A 301 -3.33 20.16 10.09
C SER A 301 -4.64 20.00 10.84
N VAL A 302 -4.99 18.76 11.17
CA VAL A 302 -6.21 18.44 11.93
C VAL A 302 -5.88 18.14 13.38
N ARG A 303 -6.84 18.39 14.26
CA ARG A 303 -6.75 18.17 15.71
C ARG A 303 -7.90 17.26 16.16
N PRO A 304 -7.76 16.57 17.30
CA PRO A 304 -8.82 15.72 17.81
C PRO A 304 -10.14 16.50 17.96
N SER A 305 -11.20 15.98 17.36
CA SER A 305 -12.58 16.45 17.53
C SER A 305 -13.36 15.61 18.54
N LEU A 306 -12.81 14.43 18.89
CA LEU A 306 -13.34 13.54 19.92
C LEU A 306 -12.18 12.97 20.73
N VAL A 307 -12.34 12.95 22.04
CA VAL A 307 -11.42 12.28 22.96
C VAL A 307 -12.21 11.27 23.78
N VAL A 308 -11.83 10.00 23.68
CA VAL A 308 -12.42 8.89 24.45
C VAL A 308 -11.41 8.49 25.51
N LEU A 309 -11.82 8.50 26.78
CA LEU A 309 -10.96 8.13 27.90
C LEU A 309 -11.39 6.77 28.46
N GLU A 310 -10.56 5.76 28.23
CA GLU A 310 -10.65 4.47 28.90
C GLU A 310 -9.75 4.52 30.16
N ARG A 311 -10.33 4.17 31.31
CA ARG A 311 -9.64 4.12 32.60
C ARG A 311 -10.42 3.26 33.57
N HIS A 312 -9.72 2.36 34.26
CA HIS A 312 -10.18 1.77 35.51
C HIS A 312 -9.86 2.73 36.68
N PHE A 313 -10.89 3.32 37.30
CA PHE A 313 -10.70 4.06 38.54
C PHE A 313 -10.72 3.09 39.74
N THR A 314 -9.67 3.09 40.56
CA THR A 314 -9.67 2.53 41.93
C THR A 314 -9.82 3.63 42.99
N ARG A 315 -9.61 4.91 42.63
CA ARG A 315 -9.87 6.10 43.45
C ARG A 315 -10.45 7.21 42.59
N VAL A 316 -11.48 7.89 43.10
CA VAL A 316 -12.13 9.01 42.43
C VAL A 316 -11.28 10.27 42.61
N GLU A 317 -10.36 10.53 41.69
CA GLU A 317 -9.72 11.83 41.57
C GLU A 317 -10.37 12.59 40.41
N LYS A 318 -10.94 13.76 40.71
CA LYS A 318 -11.51 14.68 39.72
C LYS A 318 -10.38 15.15 38.79
N ILE A 319 -10.37 14.67 37.56
CA ILE A 319 -9.55 15.26 36.49
C ILE A 319 -10.50 15.86 35.46
N SER A 320 -10.65 17.19 35.51
CA SER A 320 -11.37 17.97 34.51
C SER A 320 -10.43 18.40 33.40
N PHE A 321 -10.68 17.98 32.15
CA PHE A 321 -10.03 18.55 30.97
C PHE A 321 -11.03 19.45 30.23
N THR A 322 -10.82 20.76 30.28
CA THR A 322 -11.51 21.73 29.44
C THR A 322 -10.73 21.96 28.15
N TRP A 323 -11.30 21.55 27.02
CA TRP A 323 -10.83 21.96 25.70
C TRP A 323 -11.55 23.27 25.32
N HIS A 324 -10.88 24.42 25.47
CA HIS A 324 -11.37 25.68 24.91
C HIS A 324 -10.76 25.88 23.51
N TYR A 325 -11.64 26.06 22.53
CA TYR A 325 -11.28 26.36 21.14
C TYR A 325 -10.54 27.71 21.05
N GLY A 326 -9.34 27.70 20.47
CA GLY A 326 -8.59 28.91 20.17
C GLY A 326 -9.19 29.64 18.97
N LYS A 327 -9.82 30.80 19.20
CA LYS A 327 -9.79 31.91 18.24
C LYS A 327 -8.56 32.75 18.58
N VAL A 328 -7.61 32.82 17.65
CA VAL A 328 -6.50 33.78 17.72
C VAL A 328 -7.06 35.14 17.34
N TRP A 329 -7.23 36.03 18.32
CA TRP A 329 -7.36 37.46 18.05
C TRP A 329 -6.02 38.11 18.40
N MET A 330 -5.42 38.77 17.41
CA MET A 330 -4.45 39.84 17.64
C MET A 330 -5.14 40.94 18.44
N ILE A 331 -4.46 41.46 19.46
CA ILE A 331 -4.80 42.74 20.08
C ILE A 331 -3.46 43.52 20.12
N PRO A 332 -3.44 44.82 19.77
CA PRO A 332 -2.26 45.66 20.00
C PRO A 332 -1.90 45.76 21.48
#